data_AF-A0A1V5UES9-F1
#
_entry.id   AF-A0A1V5UES9-F1
#
_cell.length_a   1.000
_cell.length_b   1.000
_cell.length_c   1.000
_cell.angle_alpha   90.00
_cell.angle_beta   90.00
_cell.angle_gamma   90.00
#
_symmetry.space_group_name_H-M   'P 1'
#
loop_
_entity.id
_entity.type
_entity.pdbx_description
1 polymer ?
#
loop_
_entity_poly.entity_id
_entity_poly.type
_entity_poly.pdbx_seq_one_letter_code
_entity_poly.pdbx_strand_id
1 'polypeptide(L)'
;MKIKDGTRWTASKKPDIAAVAFDTDDSGKLRDLPNRRVTAPGIVSILKKNDIWEVTLKNPCKFNYPSGTSVRLHAYGWSAIYAVLRQEPIPAEWTKVSAVIRGGAKPAAQTNVWWSGTQKCSIVISFQGGGIQFRNLRLEKRIK
;
A
#
# COMPACT_ATOMS: atom_id res chain seq x y z
N MET A 1 19.01 -12.50 0.38
CA MET A 1 19.71 -11.37 -0.28
C MET A 1 20.33 -10.46 0.78
N LYS A 2 21.27 -9.59 0.40
CA LYS A 2 21.97 -8.67 1.32
C LYS A 2 21.69 -7.23 0.91
N ILE A 3 21.41 -6.36 1.88
CA ILE A 3 21.19 -4.92 1.65
C ILE A 3 22.04 -4.09 2.62
N LYS A 4 22.42 -2.88 2.20
CA LYS A 4 23.27 -1.98 2.99
C LYS A 4 22.52 -1.37 4.18
N ASP A 5 21.28 -0.95 3.97
CA ASP A 5 20.46 -0.31 5.01
C ASP A 5 19.02 -0.85 4.98
N GLY A 6 18.67 -1.58 6.04
CA GLY A 6 17.32 -2.08 6.31
C GLY A 6 16.66 -1.42 7.52
N THR A 7 17.20 -0.34 8.09
CA THR A 7 16.73 0.26 9.35
C THR A 7 15.25 0.67 9.31
N ARG A 8 14.74 1.05 8.14
CA ARG A 8 13.33 1.44 7.92
C ARG A 8 12.44 0.29 7.45
N TRP A 9 12.98 -0.91 7.24
CA TRP A 9 12.21 -2.04 6.74
C TRP A 9 11.46 -2.72 7.89
N THR A 10 10.21 -2.32 8.09
CA THR A 10 9.34 -2.88 9.15
C THR A 10 8.58 -4.14 8.71
N ALA A 11 9.10 -4.90 7.74
CA ALA A 11 8.40 -6.04 7.13
C ALA A 11 8.02 -7.13 8.16
N SER A 12 8.72 -7.19 9.30
CA SER A 12 8.37 -8.03 10.45
C SER A 12 6.94 -7.81 10.95
N LYS A 13 6.33 -6.65 10.68
CA LYS A 13 4.93 -6.36 11.05
C LYS A 13 3.91 -6.97 10.08
N LYS A 14 4.28 -7.26 8.82
CA LYS A 14 3.41 -7.83 7.78
C LYS A 14 4.22 -8.61 6.71
N PRO A 15 4.88 -9.72 7.07
CA PRO A 15 5.86 -10.40 6.22
C PRO A 15 5.28 -10.97 4.92
N ASP A 16 4.02 -11.42 4.95
CA ASP A 16 3.38 -12.13 3.82
C ASP A 16 3.01 -11.22 2.64
N ILE A 17 2.87 -9.92 2.88
CA ILE A 17 2.47 -8.94 1.86
C ILE A 17 3.62 -8.05 1.40
N ALA A 18 4.81 -8.23 1.98
CA ALA A 18 5.98 -7.44 1.68
C ALA A 18 6.76 -8.03 0.50
N ALA A 19 7.26 -7.14 -0.37
CA ALA A 19 8.08 -7.44 -1.54
C ALA A 19 9.31 -6.53 -1.55
N VAL A 20 10.38 -6.97 -2.21
CA VAL A 20 11.51 -6.10 -2.52
C VAL A 20 11.33 -5.55 -3.93
N ALA A 21 11.28 -4.23 -4.06
CA ALA A 21 11.35 -3.54 -5.34
C ALA A 21 12.81 -3.19 -5.67
N PHE A 22 13.17 -3.35 -6.94
CA PHE A 22 14.49 -3.04 -7.49
C PHE A 22 14.44 -1.81 -8.41
N ASP A 23 15.60 -1.26 -8.75
CA ASP A 23 15.74 -0.07 -9.61
C ASP A 23 14.92 1.13 -9.10
N THR A 24 14.92 1.33 -7.78
CA THR A 24 14.08 2.34 -7.13
C THR A 24 14.71 3.73 -7.17
N ASP A 25 13.89 4.78 -7.27
CA ASP A 25 14.34 6.17 -7.16
C ASP A 25 14.60 6.52 -5.69
N ASP A 26 15.86 6.74 -5.35
CA ASP A 26 16.32 7.10 -4.00
C ASP A 26 16.29 8.61 -3.73
N SER A 27 16.00 9.43 -4.74
CA SER A 27 15.89 10.90 -4.61
C SER A 27 14.68 11.38 -3.77
N GLY A 28 13.84 10.46 -3.30
CA GLY A 28 12.59 10.77 -2.59
C GLY A 28 11.45 11.24 -3.50
N LYS A 29 11.70 11.44 -4.80
CA LYS A 29 10.66 11.85 -5.77
C LYS A 29 9.80 10.68 -6.25
N LEU A 30 10.18 9.44 -5.95
CA LEU A 30 9.47 8.21 -6.35
C LEU A 30 9.14 8.17 -7.85
N ARG A 31 10.07 8.62 -8.70
CA ARG A 31 9.92 8.61 -10.17
C ARG A 31 9.88 7.20 -10.76
N ASP A 32 10.27 6.20 -9.97
CA ASP A 32 10.16 4.79 -10.34
C ASP A 32 8.73 4.26 -10.33
N LEU A 33 7.75 5.00 -9.77
CA LEU A 33 6.38 4.53 -9.66
C LEU A 33 5.54 4.78 -10.93
N PRO A 34 4.68 3.81 -11.34
CA PRO A 34 4.50 2.49 -10.72
C PRO A 34 5.65 1.53 -11.06
N ASN A 35 6.25 0.92 -10.03
CA ASN A 35 7.36 -0.02 -10.19
C ASN A 35 6.87 -1.46 -10.09
N ARG A 36 7.03 -2.23 -11.17
CA ARG A 36 6.66 -3.66 -11.23
C ARG A 36 7.86 -4.62 -11.13
N ARG A 37 9.08 -4.10 -10.98
CA ARG A 37 10.31 -4.88 -10.78
C ARG A 37 10.40 -5.28 -9.30
N VAL A 38 9.50 -6.18 -8.88
CA VAL A 38 9.35 -6.59 -7.49
C VAL A 38 9.47 -8.10 -7.35
N THR A 39 10.01 -8.57 -6.23
CA THR A 39 9.96 -10.01 -5.88
C THR A 39 8.52 -10.48 -5.70
N ALA A 40 8.31 -11.79 -5.78
CA ALA A 40 7.13 -12.39 -5.18
C ALA A 40 7.07 -12.04 -3.67
N PRO A 41 5.89 -11.78 -3.11
CA PRO A 41 5.80 -11.42 -1.70
C PRO A 41 6.07 -12.58 -0.74
N GLY A 42 6.42 -12.22 0.48
CA GLY A 42 6.86 -13.13 1.53
C GLY A 42 8.31 -12.89 1.89
N ILE A 43 8.54 -11.92 2.77
CA ILE A 43 9.83 -11.72 3.45
C ILE A 43 9.78 -12.50 4.77
N VAL A 44 10.64 -13.49 4.93
CA VAL A 44 10.66 -14.37 6.11
C VAL A 44 11.39 -13.69 7.27
N SER A 45 12.53 -13.06 7.00
CA SER A 45 13.30 -12.38 8.03
C SER A 45 14.15 -11.25 7.47
N ILE A 46 14.44 -10.28 8.33
CA ILE A 46 15.35 -9.16 8.08
C ILE A 46 16.24 -9.07 9.31
N LEU A 47 17.51 -9.45 9.18
CA LEU A 47 18.46 -9.52 10.30
C LEU A 47 19.67 -8.67 9.99
N LYS A 48 20.02 -7.77 10.92
CA LYS A 48 21.31 -7.06 10.84
C LYS A 48 22.42 -8.01 11.29
N LYS A 49 23.41 -8.23 10.43
CA LYS A 49 24.65 -8.94 10.72
C LYS A 49 25.82 -8.04 10.36
N ASN A 50 26.51 -7.52 11.37
CA ASN A 50 27.54 -6.50 11.22
C ASN A 50 26.97 -5.26 10.50
N ASP A 51 27.63 -4.81 9.42
CA ASP A 51 27.25 -3.62 8.63
C ASP A 51 26.26 -3.92 7.49
N ILE A 52 25.75 -5.15 7.41
CA ILE A 52 24.87 -5.60 6.33
C ILE A 52 23.58 -6.15 6.94
N TRP A 53 22.48 -5.97 6.22
CA TRP A 53 21.21 -6.59 6.54
C TRP A 53 20.99 -7.79 5.61
N GLU A 54 20.74 -8.96 6.19
CA GLU A 54 20.35 -10.15 5.47
C GLU A 54 18.82 -10.27 5.44
N VAL A 55 18.29 -10.37 4.23
CA VAL A 55 16.85 -10.53 3.96
C VAL A 55 16.60 -11.92 3.41
N THR A 56 15.79 -12.69 4.12
CA THR A 56 15.35 -14.03 3.68
C THR A 56 14.01 -13.90 2.97
N LEU A 57 13.94 -14.37 1.73
CA LEU A 57 12.71 -14.39 0.94
C LEU A 57 12.09 -15.79 1.01
N LYS A 58 10.76 -15.87 1.07
CA LYS A 58 10.00 -17.13 1.03
C LYS A 58 10.16 -17.82 -0.33
N ASN A 59 10.09 -17.03 -1.40
CA ASN A 59 10.24 -17.48 -2.77
C ASN A 59 11.61 -17.05 -3.32
N PRO A 60 12.17 -17.79 -4.30
CA PRO A 60 13.36 -17.34 -5.00
C PRO A 60 13.17 -15.92 -5.56
N CYS A 61 14.23 -15.09 -5.51
CA CYS A 61 14.19 -13.70 -5.98
C CYS A 61 13.76 -13.59 -7.46
N LYS A 62 14.11 -14.59 -8.29
CA LYS A 62 13.92 -14.64 -9.75
C LYS A 62 14.60 -13.51 -10.54
N PHE A 63 15.34 -12.63 -9.89
CA PHE A 63 16.13 -11.58 -10.53
C PHE A 63 17.62 -11.72 -10.18
N ASN A 64 18.47 -11.37 -11.13
CA ASN A 64 19.92 -11.27 -10.97
C ASN A 64 20.36 -9.83 -11.25
N TYR A 65 20.42 -9.01 -10.21
CA TYR A 65 20.82 -7.60 -10.29
C TYR A 65 22.27 -7.42 -9.81
N PRO A 66 23.04 -6.48 -10.39
CA PRO A 66 24.39 -6.20 -9.93
C PRO A 66 24.39 -5.62 -8.49
N SER A 67 25.52 -5.76 -7.81
CA SER A 67 25.73 -5.07 -6.52
C SER A 67 25.57 -3.56 -6.69
N GLY A 68 25.02 -2.90 -5.67
CA GLY A 68 24.73 -1.46 -5.72
C GLY A 68 23.35 -1.10 -6.28
N THR A 69 22.58 -2.06 -6.77
CA THR A 69 21.19 -1.83 -7.19
C THR A 69 20.36 -1.27 -6.04
N SER A 70 19.66 -0.16 -6.29
CA SER A 70 18.77 0.46 -5.31
C SER A 70 17.54 -0.40 -5.06
N VAL A 71 17.16 -0.51 -3.79
CA VAL A 71 16.01 -1.33 -3.38
C VAL A 71 15.13 -0.60 -2.37
N ARG A 72 13.83 -0.91 -2.42
CA ARG A 72 12.84 -0.39 -1.47
C ARG A 72 11.90 -1.51 -1.04
N LEU A 73 11.58 -1.56 0.25
CA LEU A 73 10.51 -2.40 0.74
C LEU A 73 9.18 -1.89 0.20
N HIS A 74 8.49 -2.73 -0.56
CA HIS A 74 7.10 -2.52 -0.95
C HIS A 74 6.22 -3.41 -0.10
N ALA A 75 4.98 -2.99 0.13
CA ALA A 75 3.91 -3.86 0.57
C ALA A 75 2.82 -3.82 -0.49
N TYR A 76 2.01 -4.88 -0.60
CA TYR A 76 0.81 -4.82 -1.42
C TYR A 76 0.04 -3.54 -1.09
N GLY A 77 -0.20 -2.73 -2.12
CA GLY A 77 -1.05 -1.55 -2.01
C GLY A 77 -2.51 -1.96 -1.86
N TRP A 78 -3.32 -1.04 -1.36
CA TRP A 78 -4.77 -1.20 -1.41
C TRP A 78 -5.24 -1.12 -2.88
N SER A 79 -6.19 -1.97 -3.26
CA SER A 79 -6.84 -1.92 -4.58
C SER A 79 -7.88 -0.81 -4.68
N ALA A 80 -8.32 -0.26 -3.54
CA ALA A 80 -9.27 0.85 -3.42
C ALA A 80 -8.97 1.72 -2.20
N ILE A 81 -9.53 2.93 -2.19
CA ILE A 81 -9.55 3.81 -1.01
C ILE A 81 -10.76 3.41 -0.15
N TYR A 82 -10.54 2.68 0.94
CA TYR A 82 -11.59 2.25 1.87
C TYR A 82 -11.96 3.38 2.85
N ALA A 83 -12.62 4.41 2.31
CA ALA A 83 -12.93 5.66 3.00
C ALA A 83 -13.89 5.48 4.20
N VAL A 84 -14.87 4.59 4.04
CA VAL A 84 -15.88 4.26 5.03
C VAL A 84 -15.84 2.75 5.22
N LEU A 85 -15.15 2.30 6.27
CA LEU A 85 -15.14 0.90 6.68
C LEU A 85 -16.01 0.75 7.93
N ARG A 86 -16.98 -0.16 7.88
CA ARG A 86 -17.79 -0.52 9.03
C ARG A 86 -17.61 -2.02 9.31
N GLN A 87 -17.13 -2.34 10.51
CA GLN A 87 -16.96 -3.72 10.97
C GLN A 87 -18.16 -4.20 11.81
N GLU A 88 -18.97 -3.25 12.30
CA GLU A 88 -20.20 -3.54 13.02
C GLU A 88 -21.36 -3.86 12.07
N PRO A 89 -22.35 -4.66 12.52
CA PRO A 89 -23.58 -4.86 11.78
C PRO A 89 -24.24 -3.53 11.38
N ILE A 90 -24.81 -3.52 10.18
CA ILE A 90 -25.63 -2.39 9.72
C ILE A 90 -26.94 -2.42 10.52
N PRO A 91 -27.31 -1.34 11.22
CA PRO A 91 -28.57 -1.26 11.95
C PRO A 91 -29.74 -1.21 10.97
N ALA A 92 -30.93 -1.57 11.45
CA ALA A 92 -32.17 -1.46 10.67
C ALA A 92 -32.51 0.01 10.31
N GLU A 93 -32.03 0.97 11.11
CA GLU A 93 -32.31 2.39 10.95
C GLU A 93 -31.42 3.08 9.92
N TRP A 94 -31.99 4.06 9.21
CA TRP A 94 -31.25 4.90 8.26
C TRP A 94 -30.09 5.63 8.94
N THR A 95 -28.87 5.22 8.60
CA THR A 95 -27.65 5.81 9.16
C THR A 95 -26.88 6.59 8.11
N LYS A 96 -26.51 7.84 8.43
CA LYS A 96 -25.62 8.63 7.57
C LYS A 96 -24.18 8.17 7.77
N VAL A 97 -23.49 7.89 6.67
CA VAL A 97 -22.04 7.66 6.64
C VAL A 97 -21.38 8.66 5.70
N SER A 98 -20.18 9.12 6.06
CA SER A 98 -19.40 10.04 5.23
C SER A 98 -17.92 9.97 5.61
N ALA A 99 -17.05 10.20 4.63
CA ALA A 99 -15.61 10.33 4.84
C ALA A 99 -15.05 11.48 4.01
N VAL A 100 -13.93 12.04 4.47
CA VAL A 100 -13.18 13.08 3.73
C VAL A 100 -11.88 12.47 3.25
N ILE A 101 -11.70 12.43 1.93
CA ILE A 101 -10.43 12.06 1.31
C ILE A 101 -9.65 13.33 1.02
N ARG A 102 -8.46 13.44 1.63
CA ARG A 102 -7.60 14.62 1.49
C ARG A 102 -6.70 14.49 0.25
N GLY A 103 -6.16 15.61 -0.22
CA GLY A 103 -5.03 15.57 -1.16
C GLY A 103 -3.84 14.87 -0.48
N GLY A 104 -3.31 13.83 -1.10
CA GLY A 104 -2.26 12.99 -0.53
C GLY A 104 -0.86 13.30 -1.07
N ALA A 105 0.13 13.24 -0.18
CA ALA A 105 1.55 13.23 -0.53
C ALA A 105 2.06 11.81 -0.77
N LYS A 106 3.23 11.72 -1.40
CA LYS A 106 3.98 10.47 -1.63
C LYS A 106 4.45 9.87 -0.28
N PRO A 107 4.43 8.53 -0.08
CA PRO A 107 4.00 7.48 -1.00
C PRO A 107 2.47 7.25 -1.01
N ALA A 108 1.97 6.82 -2.17
CA ALA A 108 0.64 7.14 -2.67
C ALA A 108 -0.52 6.23 -2.27
N ALA A 109 -0.34 5.10 -1.57
CA ALA A 109 -1.44 4.15 -1.32
C ALA A 109 -1.92 4.13 0.15
N GLN A 110 -2.52 5.22 0.62
CA GLN A 110 -3.24 5.26 1.91
C GLN A 110 -4.76 5.24 1.69
N THR A 111 -5.52 4.83 2.71
CA THR A 111 -6.98 4.62 2.62
C THR A 111 -7.80 5.90 2.80
N ASN A 112 -7.16 7.04 3.09
CA ASN A 112 -7.83 8.31 3.40
C ASN A 112 -7.25 9.51 2.62
N VAL A 113 -6.40 9.26 1.62
CA VAL A 113 -5.83 10.29 0.76
C VAL A 113 -5.95 9.92 -0.71
N TRP A 114 -6.11 10.93 -1.57
CA TRP A 114 -6.05 10.73 -3.01
C TRP A 114 -4.65 10.29 -3.41
N TRP A 115 -4.59 9.23 -4.22
CA TRP A 115 -3.34 8.71 -4.73
C TRP A 115 -2.76 9.70 -5.74
N SER A 116 -1.43 9.85 -5.74
CA SER A 116 -0.77 10.78 -6.65
C SER A 116 -1.07 10.40 -8.11
N GLY A 117 -1.60 11.36 -8.88
CA GLY A 117 -1.99 11.15 -10.28
C GLY A 117 -3.43 10.65 -10.49
N THR A 118 -4.25 10.51 -9.44
CA THR A 118 -5.68 10.19 -9.61
C THR A 118 -6.39 11.28 -10.44
N GLN A 119 -6.84 10.92 -11.64
CA GLN A 119 -7.62 11.82 -12.52
C GLN A 119 -9.14 11.56 -12.44
N LYS A 120 -9.52 10.32 -12.14
CA LYS A 120 -10.91 9.86 -12.11
C LYS A 120 -11.10 8.96 -10.90
N CYS A 121 -12.32 8.93 -10.38
CA CYS A 121 -12.73 8.04 -9.30
C CYS A 121 -14.20 7.63 -9.48
N SER A 122 -14.55 6.47 -8.93
CA SER A 122 -15.92 6.01 -8.78
C SER A 122 -16.14 5.58 -7.33
N ILE A 123 -17.40 5.63 -6.89
CA ILE A 123 -17.81 5.05 -5.61
C ILE A 123 -18.06 3.57 -5.84
N VAL A 124 -17.36 2.72 -5.09
CA VAL A 124 -17.61 1.28 -5.06
C VAL A 124 -18.16 0.93 -3.69
N ILE A 125 -19.23 0.15 -3.67
CA ILE A 125 -19.86 -0.35 -2.46
C ILE A 125 -19.65 -1.86 -2.42
N SER A 126 -19.03 -2.33 -1.34
CA SER A 126 -18.85 -3.75 -1.05
C SER A 126 -19.53 -4.05 0.28
N PHE A 127 -20.37 -5.07 0.32
CA PHE A 127 -21.05 -5.53 1.52
C PHE A 127 -21.14 -7.06 1.54
N GLN A 128 -21.32 -7.63 2.72
CA GLN A 128 -21.62 -9.05 2.92
C GLN A 128 -22.93 -9.16 3.71
N GLY A 129 -23.83 -10.07 3.32
CA GLY A 129 -25.10 -10.33 4.03
C GLY A 129 -26.36 -9.97 3.24
N GLY A 130 -27.48 -9.87 3.97
CA GLY A 130 -28.80 -9.51 3.42
C GLY A 130 -28.81 -8.10 2.83
N GLY A 131 -29.76 -7.84 1.91
CA GLY A 131 -29.79 -6.63 1.10
C GLY A 131 -29.66 -5.33 1.90
N ILE A 132 -28.77 -4.45 1.44
CA ILE A 132 -28.59 -3.10 1.97
C ILE A 132 -29.18 -2.08 1.00
N GLN A 133 -29.74 -1.00 1.55
CA GLN A 133 -30.25 0.11 0.76
C GLN A 133 -29.42 1.38 0.98
N PHE A 134 -29.23 2.13 -0.09
CA PHE A 134 -28.53 3.42 -0.07
C PHE A 134 -29.44 4.50 -0.65
N ARG A 135 -29.34 5.70 -0.11
CA ARG A 135 -29.95 6.90 -0.69
C ARG A 135 -28.99 8.08 -0.56
N ASN A 136 -29.10 9.03 -1.48
CA ASN A 136 -28.33 10.27 -1.46
C ASN A 136 -26.80 10.06 -1.49
N LEU A 137 -26.32 9.09 -2.27
CA LEU A 137 -24.89 8.88 -2.50
C LEU A 137 -24.31 10.04 -3.31
N ARG A 138 -23.28 10.70 -2.77
CA ARG A 138 -22.64 11.85 -3.41
C ARG A 138 -21.15 11.87 -3.13
N LEU A 139 -20.39 12.30 -4.13
CA LEU A 139 -18.99 12.72 -3.99
C LEU A 139 -18.93 14.22 -4.20
N GLU A 140 -18.54 14.96 -3.17
CA GLU A 140 -18.55 16.42 -3.18
C GLU A 140 -17.13 16.96 -2.95
N LYS A 141 -16.73 17.94 -3.77
CA LYS A 141 -15.49 18.68 -3.55
C LYS A 141 -15.73 19.68 -2.42
N ARG A 142 -15.04 19.52 -1.29
CA ARG A 142 -14.97 20.57 -0.27
C ARG A 142 -13.89 21.58 -0.66
N ILE A 143 -14.32 22.73 -1.15
CA ILE A 143 -13.44 23.90 -1.30
C ILE A 143 -13.40 24.55 0.08
N LYS A 144 -12.20 24.70 0.64
CA LYS A 144 -11.97 25.58 1.80
C LYS A 144 -11.75 27.00 1.31
#